data_AF-A0AAW9CI74-F1
#
_entry.id   AF-A0AAW9CI74-F1
#
_cell.length_a   1.000
_cell.length_b   1.000
_cell.length_c   1.000
_cell.angle_alpha   90.00
_cell.angle_beta   90.00
_cell.angle_gamma   90.00
#
_symmetry.space_group_name_H-M   'P 1'
#
loop_
_entity.id
_entity.type
_entity.pdbx_description
1 polymer ?
#
loop_
_entity_poly.entity_id
_entity_poly.type
_entity_poly.pdbx_seq_one_letter_code
_entity_poly.pdbx_strand_id
1 'polypeptide(L)'
;MMRPSRLSASYASLLPALNRLGYRADVREASVYGSRCMVVVSGAPTTRVLNDGSWKRDDGMSGPDPAGLLALYRDERAHMAVRNLARHDLKGVACDILIAAGIPVGVILDAAERGGGLAVSYRRVKGVPEDTVIDDWMARAKAAPALLEEIA
;
A
#
# COMPACT_ATOMS: atom_id res chain seq x y z
N MET A 1 -14.93 26.33 -5.38
CA MET A 1 -14.73 25.64 -4.10
C MET A 1 -15.58 24.37 -4.08
N MET A 2 -15.00 23.17 -3.94
CA MET A 2 -15.77 21.92 -3.86
C MET A 2 -16.44 21.77 -2.48
N ARG A 3 -17.64 21.15 -2.44
CA ARG A 3 -18.33 20.87 -1.16
C ARG A 3 -17.52 19.85 -0.33
N PRO A 4 -17.50 19.96 1.02
CA PRO A 4 -16.71 19.07 1.89
C PRO A 4 -16.92 17.58 1.63
N SER A 5 -18.17 17.14 1.46
CA SER A 5 -18.50 15.74 1.16
C SER A 5 -17.98 15.26 -0.20
N ARG A 6 -17.70 16.16 -1.15
CA ARG A 6 -17.11 15.80 -2.46
C ARG A 6 -15.60 15.60 -2.38
N LEU A 7 -14.89 16.38 -1.55
CA LEU A 7 -13.45 16.21 -1.36
C LEU A 7 -13.14 14.91 -0.62
N SER A 8 -13.82 14.64 0.50
CA SER A 8 -13.66 13.38 1.22
C SER A 8 -14.02 12.18 0.35
N ALA A 9 -15.09 12.25 -0.46
CA ALA A 9 -15.42 11.20 -1.42
C ALA A 9 -14.33 10.99 -2.47
N SER A 10 -13.71 12.07 -2.97
CA SER A 10 -12.60 12.00 -3.92
C SER A 10 -11.40 11.24 -3.34
N TYR A 11 -10.99 11.55 -2.12
CA TYR A 11 -9.90 10.83 -1.46
C TYR A 11 -10.30 9.41 -1.01
N ALA A 12 -11.56 9.19 -0.60
CA ALA A 12 -12.07 7.85 -0.28
C ALA A 12 -12.10 6.93 -1.50
N SER A 13 -12.17 7.48 -2.72
CA SER A 13 -12.05 6.69 -3.96
C SER A 13 -10.68 6.04 -4.14
N LEU A 14 -9.65 6.48 -3.42
CA LEU A 14 -8.32 5.86 -3.43
C LEU A 14 -8.26 4.56 -2.62
N LEU A 15 -9.17 4.36 -1.67
CA LEU A 15 -9.09 3.24 -0.72
C LEU A 15 -9.01 1.86 -1.40
N PRO A 16 -9.76 1.56 -2.48
CA PRO A 16 -9.59 0.30 -3.19
C PRO A 16 -8.18 0.10 -3.76
N ALA A 17 -7.58 1.13 -4.35
CA ALA A 17 -6.22 1.08 -4.91
C ALA A 17 -5.16 0.89 -3.81
N LEU A 18 -5.28 1.65 -2.71
CA LEU A 18 -4.41 1.50 -1.55
C LEU A 18 -4.51 0.11 -0.92
N ASN A 19 -5.72 -0.44 -0.82
CA ASN A 19 -5.92 -1.81 -0.35
C ASN A 19 -5.30 -2.84 -1.29
N ARG A 20 -5.37 -2.63 -2.61
CA ARG A 20 -4.67 -3.49 -3.59
C ARG A 20 -3.16 -3.43 -3.45
N LEU A 21 -2.59 -2.31 -3.02
CA LEU A 21 -1.16 -2.17 -2.69
C LEU A 21 -0.78 -2.81 -1.34
N GLY A 22 -1.76 -3.38 -0.61
CA GLY A 22 -1.57 -3.99 0.71
C GLY A 22 -1.62 -2.99 1.87
N TYR A 23 -1.93 -1.72 1.62
CA TYR A 23 -2.14 -0.75 2.68
C TYR A 23 -3.49 -0.96 3.35
N ARG A 24 -3.56 -0.67 4.66
CA ARG A 24 -4.83 -0.46 5.34
C ARG A 24 -5.06 1.03 5.46
N ALA A 25 -6.02 1.54 4.70
CA ALA A 25 -6.31 2.95 4.59
C ALA A 25 -7.72 3.30 5.06
N ASP A 26 -7.89 4.51 5.55
CA ASP A 26 -9.18 5.08 5.99
C ASP A 26 -9.22 6.58 5.69
N VAL A 27 -10.41 7.14 5.48
CA VAL A 27 -10.63 8.58 5.32
C VAL A 27 -11.51 9.10 6.43
N ARG A 28 -10.99 10.04 7.22
CA ARG A 28 -11.66 10.59 8.39
C ARG A 28 -11.97 12.05 8.17
N GLU A 29 -13.24 12.43 8.38
CA GLU A 29 -13.62 13.84 8.39
C GLU A 29 -12.87 14.58 9.50
N ALA A 30 -12.28 15.72 9.16
CA ALA A 30 -11.48 16.52 10.06
C ALA A 30 -11.52 17.98 9.62
N SER A 31 -12.46 18.76 10.17
CA SER A 31 -12.50 20.21 9.96
C SER A 31 -11.69 20.93 11.03
N VAL A 32 -10.36 20.94 10.88
CA VAL A 32 -9.46 21.71 11.76
C VAL A 32 -8.34 22.34 10.92
N TYR A 33 -7.99 23.60 11.22
CA TYR A 33 -6.85 24.33 10.63
C TYR A 33 -6.70 24.23 9.10
N GLY A 34 -7.77 24.53 8.35
CA GLY A 34 -7.73 24.53 6.88
C GLY A 34 -7.69 23.15 6.22
N SER A 35 -7.71 22.07 7.03
CA SER A 35 -7.92 20.70 6.57
C SER A 35 -9.41 20.36 6.56
N ARG A 36 -9.80 19.44 5.66
CA ARG A 36 -11.17 18.98 5.50
C ARG A 36 -11.36 17.54 5.93
N CYS A 37 -10.43 16.68 5.54
CA CYS A 37 -10.36 15.29 5.95
C CYS A 37 -8.91 14.85 6.07
N MET A 38 -8.72 13.65 6.62
CA MET A 38 -7.42 13.01 6.73
C MET A 38 -7.49 11.65 6.04
N VAL A 39 -6.45 11.32 5.27
CA VAL A 39 -6.21 9.96 4.80
C VAL A 39 -5.21 9.34 5.76
N VAL A 40 -5.65 8.28 6.45
CA VAL A 40 -4.84 7.53 7.41
C VAL A 40 -4.44 6.23 6.76
N VAL A 41 -3.14 5.99 6.63
CA VAL A 41 -2.58 4.75 6.10
C VAL A 41 -1.74 4.09 7.19
N SER A 42 -2.05 2.84 7.52
CA SER A 42 -1.35 2.10 8.58
C SER A 42 0.15 2.00 8.28
N GLY A 43 0.98 2.43 9.23
CA GLY A 43 2.44 2.42 9.09
C GLY A 43 3.01 3.55 8.24
N ALA A 44 2.19 4.50 7.79
CA ALA A 44 2.62 5.70 7.07
C ALA A 44 2.24 6.99 7.83
N PRO A 45 2.94 8.11 7.58
CA PRO A 45 2.54 9.42 8.07
C PRO A 45 1.12 9.78 7.68
N THR A 46 0.39 10.49 8.56
CA THR A 46 -0.98 10.90 8.27
C THR A 46 -0.99 11.96 7.18
N THR A 47 -1.90 11.84 6.22
CA THR A 47 -2.12 12.84 5.18
C THR A 47 -3.31 13.71 5.53
N ARG A 48 -3.12 15.04 5.53
CA ARG A 48 -4.20 16.03 5.65
C ARG A 48 -4.60 16.50 4.27
N VAL A 49 -5.90 16.54 4.00
CA VAL A 49 -6.48 17.09 2.77
C VAL A 49 -6.94 18.51 3.06
N LEU A 50 -6.42 19.47 2.30
CA LEU A 50 -6.71 20.89 2.47
C LEU A 50 -8.00 21.29 1.73
N ASN A 51 -8.54 22.46 2.07
CA ASN A 51 -9.79 22.96 1.49
C ASN A 51 -9.74 23.21 -0.03
N ASP A 52 -8.55 23.43 -0.58
CA ASP A 52 -8.33 23.61 -2.02
C ASP A 52 -8.23 22.26 -2.78
N GLY A 53 -8.23 21.14 -2.06
CA GLY A 53 -8.12 19.79 -2.61
C GLY A 53 -6.70 19.24 -2.65
N SER A 54 -5.69 20.05 -2.34
CA SER A 54 -4.31 19.58 -2.16
C SER A 54 -4.17 18.75 -0.88
N TRP A 55 -3.04 18.06 -0.74
CA TRP A 55 -2.73 17.26 0.44
C TRP A 55 -1.34 17.57 0.98
N LYS A 56 -1.18 17.36 2.30
CA LYS A 56 0.08 17.47 3.02
C LYS A 56 0.21 16.31 4.01
N ARG A 57 1.29 15.55 3.92
CA ARG A 57 1.66 14.51 4.88
C ARG A 57 2.47 15.10 6.02
N ASP A 58 2.38 14.47 7.19
CA ASP A 58 3.10 14.91 8.39
C ASP A 58 4.64 14.83 8.26
N ASP A 59 5.15 14.07 7.28
CA ASP A 59 6.58 14.01 6.92
C ASP A 59 7.05 15.19 6.04
N GLY A 60 6.15 16.11 5.68
CA GLY A 60 6.44 17.29 4.88
C GLY A 60 6.16 17.13 3.37
N MET A 61 5.85 15.93 2.91
CA MET A 61 5.44 15.71 1.51
C MET A 61 4.09 16.37 1.22
N SER A 62 3.89 16.87 0.01
CA SER A 62 2.63 17.48 -0.41
C SER A 62 2.38 17.30 -1.89
N GLY A 63 1.11 17.38 -2.29
CA GLY A 63 0.73 17.30 -3.70
C GLY A 63 -0.62 17.97 -3.97
N PRO A 64 -0.91 18.26 -5.25
CA PRO A 64 -2.08 19.06 -5.61
C PRO A 64 -3.39 18.27 -5.62
N ASP A 65 -3.33 16.94 -5.74
CA ASP A 65 -4.51 16.12 -6.03
C ASP A 65 -4.40 14.68 -5.48
N PRO A 66 -5.53 13.94 -5.43
CA PRO A 66 -5.57 12.54 -5.00
C PRO A 66 -4.72 11.59 -5.85
N ALA A 67 -4.56 11.85 -7.15
CA ALA A 67 -3.80 10.96 -8.04
C ALA A 67 -2.30 11.01 -7.72
N GLY A 68 -1.77 12.19 -7.43
CA GLY A 68 -0.41 12.38 -6.92
C GLY A 68 -0.18 11.71 -5.56
N LEU A 69 -1.20 11.67 -4.70
CA LEU A 69 -1.09 10.93 -3.43
C LEU A 69 -1.00 9.41 -3.67
N LEU A 70 -1.81 8.87 -4.57
CA LEU A 70 -1.74 7.45 -4.91
C LEU A 70 -0.42 7.09 -5.59
N ALA A 71 0.09 7.94 -6.48
CA ALA A 71 1.40 7.78 -7.09
C ALA A 71 2.53 7.74 -6.05
N LEU A 72 2.47 8.59 -5.02
CA LEU A 72 3.42 8.54 -3.91
C LEU A 72 3.37 7.17 -3.19
N TYR A 73 2.18 6.66 -2.85
CA TYR A 73 2.07 5.38 -2.16
C TYR A 73 2.54 4.20 -3.02
N ARG A 74 2.39 4.27 -4.35
CA ARG A 74 2.95 3.27 -5.28
C ARG A 74 4.48 3.26 -5.24
N ASP A 75 5.08 4.44 -5.35
CA ASP A 75 6.54 4.63 -5.28
C ASP A 75 7.11 4.14 -3.93
N GLU A 76 6.46 4.50 -2.82
CA GLU A 76 6.87 4.03 -1.50
C GLU A 76 6.80 2.50 -1.36
N ARG A 77 5.76 1.89 -1.97
CA ARG A 77 5.58 0.44 -1.95
C ARG A 77 6.66 -0.27 -2.77
N ALA A 78 7.01 0.27 -3.94
CA ALA A 78 8.07 -0.24 -4.79
C ALA A 78 9.45 -0.14 -4.11
N HIS A 79 9.76 1.01 -3.51
CA HIS A 79 10.96 1.20 -2.70
C HIS A 79 11.01 0.25 -1.49
N MET A 80 9.88 -0.01 -0.84
CA MET A 80 9.81 -1.01 0.23
C MET A 80 10.11 -2.41 -0.28
N ALA A 81 9.61 -2.80 -1.46
CA ALA A 81 9.91 -4.10 -2.05
C ALA A 81 11.39 -4.28 -2.37
N VAL A 82 12.04 -3.25 -2.92
CA VAL A 82 13.50 -3.26 -3.14
C VAL A 82 14.26 -3.43 -1.81
N ARG A 83 13.84 -2.72 -0.76
CA ARG A 83 14.47 -2.82 0.57
C ARG A 83 14.28 -4.19 1.20
N ASN A 84 13.10 -4.77 1.11
CA ASN A 84 12.81 -6.10 1.65
C ASN A 84 13.70 -7.15 1.01
N LEU A 85 13.83 -7.11 -0.33
CA LEU A 85 14.72 -8.02 -1.05
C LEU A 85 16.19 -7.82 -0.65
N ALA A 86 16.66 -6.57 -0.61
CA ALA A 86 18.04 -6.27 -0.23
C ALA A 86 18.40 -6.71 1.20
N ARG A 87 17.42 -6.69 2.11
CA ARG A 87 17.58 -7.14 3.51
C ARG A 87 17.32 -8.62 3.72
N HIS A 88 16.95 -9.34 2.67
CA HIS A 88 16.53 -10.73 2.76
C HIS A 88 15.35 -10.93 3.74
N ASP A 89 14.46 -9.93 3.84
CA ASP A 89 13.23 -10.03 4.61
C ASP A 89 12.22 -10.89 3.84
N LEU A 90 12.26 -12.20 4.10
CA LEU A 90 11.44 -13.17 3.39
C LEU A 90 9.93 -12.93 3.55
N LYS A 91 9.48 -12.39 4.69
CA LYS A 91 8.06 -12.05 4.89
C LYS A 91 7.68 -10.82 4.08
N GLY A 92 8.53 -9.80 4.08
CA GLY A 92 8.38 -8.63 3.21
C GLY A 92 8.29 -9.03 1.75
N VAL A 93 9.27 -9.80 1.27
CA VAL A 93 9.34 -10.27 -0.12
C VAL A 93 8.12 -11.11 -0.51
N ALA A 94 7.70 -12.06 0.33
CA ALA A 94 6.50 -12.85 0.08
C ALA A 94 5.26 -11.95 -0.07
N CYS A 95 5.10 -10.96 0.81
CA CYS A 95 4.02 -9.99 0.73
C CYS A 95 4.06 -9.21 -0.59
N ASP A 96 5.23 -8.72 -0.98
CA ASP A 96 5.44 -7.95 -2.21
C ASP A 96 5.05 -8.74 -3.46
N ILE A 97 5.50 -10.00 -3.56
CA ILE A 97 5.20 -10.89 -4.70
C ILE A 97 3.71 -11.21 -4.77
N LEU A 98 3.08 -11.56 -3.65
CA LEU A 98 1.66 -11.90 -3.62
C LEU A 98 0.79 -10.70 -3.99
N ILE A 99 1.12 -9.50 -3.49
CA ILE A 99 0.42 -8.27 -3.85
C ILE A 99 0.60 -7.95 -5.34
N ALA A 100 1.82 -8.06 -5.87
CA ALA A 100 2.08 -7.85 -7.30
C ALA A 100 1.30 -8.85 -8.19
N ALA A 101 1.02 -10.06 -7.67
CA ALA A 101 0.16 -11.05 -8.32
C ALA A 101 -1.35 -10.78 -8.12
N GLY A 102 -1.73 -9.66 -7.50
CA GLY A 102 -3.12 -9.28 -7.26
C GLY A 102 -3.78 -9.97 -6.08
N ILE A 103 -3.01 -10.63 -5.20
CA ILE A 103 -3.53 -11.33 -4.02
C ILE A 103 -3.62 -10.35 -2.84
N PRO A 104 -4.82 -10.11 -2.26
CA PRO A 104 -4.99 -9.16 -1.17
C PRO A 104 -4.52 -9.77 0.17
N VAL A 105 -3.22 -9.67 0.41
CA VAL A 105 -2.58 -10.15 1.64
C VAL A 105 -2.94 -9.25 2.82
N GLY A 106 -3.43 -9.85 3.91
CA GLY A 106 -3.69 -9.16 5.17
C GLY A 106 -2.50 -9.22 6.13
N VAL A 107 -1.80 -10.37 6.17
CA VAL A 107 -0.57 -10.60 6.94
C VAL A 107 0.17 -11.84 6.41
N ILE A 108 1.51 -11.80 6.42
CA ILE A 108 2.35 -12.99 6.26
C ILE A 108 2.63 -13.59 7.64
N LEU A 109 2.22 -14.83 7.84
CA LEU A 109 2.39 -15.56 9.11
C LEU A 109 3.80 -16.15 9.17
N ASP A 110 4.22 -16.81 8.09
CA ASP A 110 5.54 -17.41 7.96
C ASP A 110 6.04 -17.35 6.51
N ALA A 111 7.36 -17.28 6.34
CA ALA A 111 8.02 -17.33 5.04
C ALA A 111 9.42 -17.93 5.19
N ALA A 112 9.70 -19.02 4.47
CA ALA A 112 10.97 -19.73 4.54
C ALA A 112 11.34 -20.33 3.17
N GLU A 113 12.62 -20.30 2.84
CA GLU A 113 13.13 -21.02 1.67
C GLU A 113 13.05 -22.53 1.89
N ARG A 114 12.43 -23.25 0.94
CA ARG A 114 12.35 -24.71 0.94
C ARG A 114 12.41 -25.24 -0.49
N GLY A 115 13.37 -26.12 -0.77
CA GLY A 115 13.46 -26.80 -2.06
C GLY A 115 13.63 -25.87 -3.26
N GLY A 116 14.27 -24.71 -3.09
CA GLY A 116 14.44 -23.70 -4.15
C GLY A 116 13.25 -22.75 -4.35
N GLY A 117 12.12 -23.02 -3.70
CA GLY A 117 10.97 -22.10 -3.64
C GLY A 117 10.90 -21.35 -2.31
N LEU A 118 10.00 -20.37 -2.25
CA LEU A 118 9.66 -19.67 -1.00
C LEU A 118 8.32 -20.23 -0.49
N ALA A 119 8.38 -21.04 0.58
CA ALA A 119 7.18 -21.51 1.27
C ALA A 119 6.61 -20.37 2.12
N VAL A 120 5.32 -20.07 1.95
CA VAL A 120 4.66 -18.93 2.56
C VAL A 120 3.34 -19.36 3.19
N SER A 121 3.19 -19.04 4.47
CA SER A 121 1.90 -19.09 5.16
C SER A 121 1.40 -17.67 5.33
N TYR A 122 0.19 -17.38 4.86
CA TYR A 122 -0.37 -16.03 4.91
C TYR A 122 -1.86 -16.06 5.20
N ARG A 123 -2.41 -14.91 5.56
CA ARG A 123 -3.86 -14.72 5.67
C ARG A 123 -4.25 -13.53 4.81
N ARG A 124 -5.26 -13.69 3.97
CA ARG A 124 -5.89 -12.58 3.25
C ARG A 124 -6.54 -11.59 4.24
N VAL A 125 -6.94 -10.42 3.75
CA VAL A 125 -7.65 -9.42 4.58
C VAL A 125 -8.91 -10.01 5.24
N LYS A 126 -9.58 -10.94 4.56
CA LYS A 126 -10.67 -11.77 5.10
C LYS A 126 -10.39 -13.23 4.76
N GLY A 127 -10.57 -14.14 5.72
CA GLY A 127 -10.44 -15.57 5.50
C GLY A 127 -9.57 -16.28 6.52
N VAL A 128 -9.39 -17.59 6.30
CA VAL A 128 -8.51 -18.47 7.08
C VAL A 128 -7.08 -18.39 6.56
N PRO A 129 -6.07 -18.85 7.32
CA PRO A 129 -4.71 -19.01 6.82
C PRO A 129 -4.64 -19.90 5.57
N GLU A 130 -3.76 -19.55 4.64
CA GLU A 130 -3.45 -20.26 3.41
C GLU A 130 -1.94 -20.52 3.34
N ASP A 131 -1.57 -21.68 2.82
CA ASP A 131 -0.18 -22.05 2.55
C ASP A 131 0.04 -22.10 1.03
N THR A 132 1.21 -21.62 0.60
CA THR A 132 1.61 -21.67 -0.80
C THR A 132 3.13 -21.79 -0.93
N VAL A 133 3.59 -22.16 -2.12
CA VAL A 133 5.00 -22.13 -2.50
C VAL A 133 5.13 -21.21 -3.69
N ILE A 134 6.00 -20.20 -3.57
CA ILE A 134 6.33 -19.29 -4.66
C ILE A 134 7.57 -19.83 -5.37
N ASP A 135 7.37 -20.43 -6.53
CA ASP A 135 8.46 -20.83 -7.41
C ASP A 135 9.11 -19.61 -8.07
N ASP A 136 10.41 -19.71 -8.37
CA ASP A 136 11.21 -18.63 -8.96
C ASP A 136 11.12 -17.31 -8.19
N TRP A 137 10.97 -17.39 -6.85
CA TRP A 137 10.65 -16.23 -6.01
C TRP A 137 11.66 -15.09 -6.15
N MET A 138 12.94 -15.38 -6.39
CA MET A 138 13.97 -14.36 -6.63
C MET A 138 13.71 -13.54 -7.90
N ALA A 139 13.27 -14.17 -8.99
CA ALA A 139 12.93 -13.47 -10.22
C ALA A 139 11.66 -12.63 -10.03
N ARG A 140 10.64 -13.20 -9.36
CA ARG A 140 9.39 -12.49 -9.04
C ARG A 140 9.62 -11.31 -8.08
N ALA A 141 10.49 -11.46 -7.09
CA ALA A 141 10.86 -10.39 -6.16
C ALA A 141 11.53 -9.22 -6.88
N LYS A 142 12.39 -9.50 -7.87
CA LYS A 142 13.03 -8.46 -8.70
C LYS A 142 12.04 -7.74 -9.61
N ALA A 143 11.00 -8.42 -10.08
CA ALA A 143 9.95 -7.83 -10.92
C ALA A 143 8.87 -7.07 -10.12
N ALA A 144 8.67 -7.43 -8.85
CA ALA A 144 7.59 -6.89 -8.02
C ALA A 144 7.56 -5.36 -7.93
N PRO A 145 8.68 -4.62 -7.76
CA PRO A 145 8.64 -3.16 -7.68
C PRO A 145 7.94 -2.50 -8.88
N ALA A 146 8.28 -2.89 -10.11
CA ALA A 146 7.67 -2.35 -11.33
C ALA A 146 6.16 -2.68 -11.40
N LEU A 147 5.77 -3.89 -11.04
CA LEU A 147 4.37 -4.30 -11.04
C LEU A 147 3.53 -3.55 -9.99
N LEU A 148 4.13 -3.22 -8.84
CA LEU A 148 3.47 -2.47 -7.78
C LEU A 148 3.20 -1.01 -8.19
N GLU A 149 4.09 -0.43 -9.00
CA GLU A 149 3.89 0.92 -9.56
C GLU A 149 2.72 1.00 -10.54
N GLU A 150 2.35 -0.13 -11.15
CA GLU A 150 1.27 -0.21 -12.15
C GLU A 150 -0.12 -0.47 -11.53
N ILE A 151 -0.22 -0.77 -10.22
CA ILE A 151 -1.49 -1.13 -9.58
C ILE A 151 -2.44 0.07 -9.56
N ALA A 152 -3.51 -0.01 -10.35
CA ALA A 152 -4.56 1.00 -10.47
C ALA A 152 -5.24 1.38 -9.14
#